data_AF-A0A3D0S0C6-F1
#
_entry.id   AF-A0A3D0S0C6-F1
#
_cell.length_a   1.000
_cell.length_b   1.000
_cell.length_c   1.000
_cell.angle_alpha   90.00
_cell.angle_beta   90.00
_cell.angle_gamma   90.00
#
_symmetry.space_group_name_H-M   'P 1'
#
loop_
_entity.id
_entity.type
_entity.pdbx_description
1 polymer ?
#
loop_
_entity_poly.entity_id
_entity_poly.type
_entity_poly.pdbx_seq_one_letter_code
_entity_poly.pdbx_strand_id
1 'polypeptide(L)'
;WSITMYDDEGFQSANELDRFAIGDRDDLRYNSDGSLDIYIQHTNPGPDRVDNWLPAPNSPLGVTMRLYGPRPYALDGRWSPPPVHKATSIGA
;
A
#
# COMPACT_ATOMS: atom_id res chain seq x y z
N TRP A 1 -8.93 -1.41 -7.42
CA TRP A 1 -7.50 -1.12 -7.62
C TRP A 1 -6.69 -1.98 -6.68
N SER A 2 -5.41 -2.20 -6.94
CA SER A 2 -4.51 -2.83 -5.97
C SER A 2 -3.16 -2.15 -5.95
N ILE A 3 -2.44 -2.31 -4.84
CA ILE A 3 -1.04 -1.95 -4.66
C ILE A 3 -0.31 -3.25 -4.34
N THR A 4 0.75 -3.55 -5.08
CA THR A 4 1.58 -4.77 -4.91
C THR A 4 2.99 -4.40 -4.50
N MET A 5 3.51 -5.13 -3.52
CA MET A 5 4.87 -4.97 -3.00
C MET A 5 5.83 -5.90 -3.72
N TYR A 6 7.02 -5.37 -4.04
CA TYR A 6 8.14 -6.11 -4.59
C TYR A 6 9.44 -5.75 -3.86
N ASP A 7 10.35 -6.71 -3.77
CA ASP A 7 11.74 -6.47 -3.35
C ASP A 7 12.58 -5.86 -4.49
N ASP A 8 13.88 -5.74 -4.24
CA ASP A 8 14.87 -5.17 -5.13
C ASP A 8 15.15 -6.01 -6.38
N GLU A 9 14.76 -7.29 -6.35
CA GLU A 9 14.82 -8.19 -7.50
C GLU A 9 13.49 -8.21 -8.30
N GLY A 10 12.46 -7.54 -7.80
CA GLY A 10 11.13 -7.48 -8.42
C GLY A 10 10.23 -8.66 -8.06
N PHE A 11 10.55 -9.42 -7.01
CA PHE A 11 9.75 -10.53 -6.52
C PHE A 11 8.87 -10.15 -5.33
N GLN A 12 7.85 -10.96 -5.07
CA GLN A 12 7.05 -10.84 -3.86
C GLN A 12 7.87 -11.34 -2.67
N SER A 13 7.91 -10.55 -1.60
CA SER A 13 8.67 -10.90 -0.39
C SER A 13 7.77 -11.56 0.66
N ALA A 14 8.18 -12.74 1.13
CA ALA A 14 7.48 -13.48 2.18
C ALA A 14 7.27 -12.62 3.44
N ASN A 15 6.10 -12.73 4.05
CA ASN A 15 5.74 -11.98 5.25
C ASN A 15 4.73 -12.74 6.11
N GLU A 16 4.54 -12.28 7.35
CA GLU A 16 3.73 -12.96 8.37
C GLU A 16 2.24 -13.06 8.04
N LEU A 17 1.74 -12.27 7.08
CA LEU A 17 0.34 -12.26 6.67
C LEU A 17 0.08 -13.02 5.36
N ASP A 18 1.13 -13.54 4.72
CA ASP A 18 1.04 -14.04 3.32
C ASP A 18 0.38 -13.01 2.39
N ARG A 19 0.61 -11.71 2.66
CA ARG A 19 -0.01 -10.58 1.97
C ARG A 19 1.01 -9.88 1.08
N PHE A 20 0.82 -9.98 -0.23
CA PHE A 20 1.73 -9.36 -1.22
C PHE A 20 1.10 -8.19 -1.97
N ALA A 21 -0.21 -8.02 -1.83
CA ALA A 21 -0.96 -6.90 -2.38
C ALA A 21 -2.07 -6.50 -1.42
N ILE A 22 -2.51 -5.25 -1.53
CA ILE A 22 -3.69 -4.71 -0.84
C ILE A 22 -4.51 -3.87 -1.82
N GLY A 23 -5.84 -3.87 -1.71
CA GLY A 23 -6.71 -3.21 -2.66
C GLY A 23 -8.17 -3.11 -2.23
N ASP A 24 -9.00 -2.62 -3.15
CA ASP A 24 -10.43 -2.34 -2.96
C ASP A 24 -11.32 -3.55 -2.66
N ARG A 25 -10.75 -4.75 -2.61
CA ARG A 25 -11.46 -6.01 -2.32
C ARG A 25 -11.10 -6.57 -0.95
N ASP A 26 -10.16 -5.94 -0.24
CA ASP A 26 -9.78 -6.30 1.12
C ASP A 26 -10.69 -5.60 2.13
N ASP A 27 -10.67 -6.07 3.38
CA ASP A 27 -11.37 -5.45 4.50
C ASP A 27 -10.60 -4.21 4.99
N LEU A 28 -10.76 -3.10 4.27
CA LEU A 28 -10.05 -1.85 4.51
C LEU A 28 -10.75 -0.99 5.58
N ARG A 29 -9.97 -0.45 6.51
CA ARG A 29 -10.43 0.56 7.47
C ARG A 29 -10.25 1.97 6.92
N TYR A 30 -11.35 2.67 6.73
CA TYR A 30 -11.33 4.06 6.28
C TYR A 30 -11.28 5.03 7.47
N ASN A 31 -10.65 6.18 7.25
CA ASN A 31 -10.67 7.29 8.19
C ASN A 31 -12.07 7.91 8.28
N SER A 32 -12.33 8.69 9.33
CA SER A 32 -13.64 9.34 9.55
C SER A 32 -14.07 10.29 8.44
N ASP A 33 -13.11 10.82 7.68
CA ASP A 33 -13.33 11.70 6.53
C ASP A 33 -13.49 10.93 5.21
N GLY A 34 -13.46 9.60 5.25
CA GLY A 34 -13.53 8.72 4.09
C GLY A 34 -12.21 8.52 3.35
N SER A 35 -11.10 9.12 3.83
CA SER A 35 -9.78 8.85 3.30
C SER A 35 -9.28 7.45 3.70
N LEU A 36 -8.23 6.98 3.01
CA LEU A 36 -7.61 5.68 3.25
C LEU A 36 -6.11 5.85 3.36
N ASP A 37 -5.56 5.42 4.49
CA ASP A 37 -4.11 5.31 4.70
C ASP A 37 -3.68 3.86 4.51
N ILE A 38 -2.66 3.63 3.69
CA ILE A 38 -1.99 2.34 3.53
C ILE A 38 -0.62 2.41 4.21
N TYR A 39 -0.40 1.54 5.19
CA TYR A 39 0.88 1.47 5.88
C TYR A 39 1.81 0.55 5.10
N ILE A 40 2.93 1.08 4.62
CA ILE A 40 3.96 0.33 3.90
C ILE A 40 5.22 0.30 4.76
N GLN A 41 5.47 -0.81 5.44
CA GLN A 41 6.63 -0.97 6.31
C GLN A 41 6.87 -2.45 6.66
N HIS A 42 8.07 -2.76 7.14
CA HIS A 42 8.46 -4.12 7.50
C HIS A 42 7.85 -4.60 8.82
N THR A 43 7.81 -3.74 9.84
CA THR A 43 7.29 -4.10 11.17
C THR A 43 5.78 -3.94 11.22
N ASN A 44 5.10 -4.89 11.85
CA ASN A 44 3.67 -4.81 12.10
C ASN A 44 3.30 -3.49 12.82
N PRO A 45 2.37 -2.67 12.28
CA PRO A 45 1.99 -1.37 12.86
C PRO A 45 1.08 -1.48 14.09
N GLY A 46 0.73 -2.69 14.53
CA GLY A 46 -0.20 -2.95 15.62
C GLY A 46 -1.64 -3.22 15.16
N PRO A 47 -2.50 -3.69 16.08
CA PRO A 47 -3.83 -4.24 15.76
C PRO A 47 -4.80 -3.22 15.16
N ASP A 48 -4.60 -1.93 15.42
CA ASP A 48 -5.47 -0.87 14.91
C ASP A 48 -5.21 -0.56 13.43
N ARG A 49 -4.04 -0.94 12.92
CA ARG A 49 -3.53 -0.56 11.60
C ARG A 49 -3.25 -1.75 10.67
N VAL A 50 -3.29 -2.96 11.20
CA VAL A 50 -2.95 -4.21 10.48
C VAL A 50 -3.83 -4.43 9.25
N ASP A 51 -5.11 -4.02 9.29
CA ASP A 51 -6.05 -4.19 8.19
C ASP A 51 -5.57 -3.47 6.92
N ASN A 52 -4.99 -2.28 7.08
CA ASN A 52 -4.45 -1.45 5.99
C ASN A 52 -2.95 -1.60 5.79
N TRP A 53 -2.32 -2.59 6.42
CA TRP A 53 -0.88 -2.79 6.34
C TRP A 53 -0.51 -3.65 5.13
N LEU A 54 0.45 -3.17 4.36
CA LEU A 54 1.17 -3.90 3.33
C LEU A 54 2.60 -4.15 3.82
N PRO A 55 2.93 -5.38 4.27
CA PRO A 55 4.27 -5.74 4.68
C PRO A 55 5.30 -5.46 3.58
N ALA A 56 6.40 -4.82 3.94
CA ALA A 56 7.49 -4.46 3.03
C ALA A 56 8.80 -5.19 3.40
N PRO A 57 9.69 -5.45 2.44
CA PRO A 57 11.02 -5.99 2.75
C PRO A 57 11.88 -4.95 3.49
N ASN A 58 12.97 -5.43 4.13
CA ASN A 58 14.03 -4.56 4.68
C ASN A 58 15.08 -4.14 3.63
N SER A 59 14.86 -4.48 2.36
CA SER A 59 15.67 -4.08 1.21
C SER A 59 15.00 -2.93 0.46
N PRO A 60 15.63 -2.35 -0.58
CA PRO A 60 14.92 -1.45 -1.48
C PRO A 60 13.63 -2.09 -1.98
N LEU A 61 12.59 -1.29 -2.11
CA LEU A 61 11.25 -1.77 -2.41
C LEU A 61 10.71 -1.18 -3.71
N GLY A 62 9.86 -1.96 -4.38
CA GLY A 62 9.07 -1.56 -5.52
C GLY A 62 7.57 -1.60 -5.17
N VAL A 63 6.85 -0.52 -5.46
CA VAL A 63 5.39 -0.45 -5.27
C VAL A 63 4.73 -0.25 -6.62
N THR A 64 3.80 -1.14 -6.98
CA THR A 64 3.03 -1.02 -8.22
C THR A 64 1.55 -0.88 -7.91
N MET A 65 0.94 0.21 -8.38
CA MET A 65 -0.52 0.35 -8.38
C MET A 65 -1.11 -0.20 -9.69
N ARG A 66 -2.20 -0.97 -9.59
CA ARG A 66 -3.01 -1.44 -10.73
C ARG A 66 -4.44 -0.92 -10.61
N LEU A 67 -4.93 -0.33 -11.70
CA LEU A 67 -6.33 0.07 -11.82
C LEU A 67 -7.08 -0.95 -12.69
N TYR A 68 -8.22 -1.42 -12.19
CA TYR A 68 -9.11 -2.34 -12.91
C TYR A 68 -10.31 -1.54 -13.39
N GLY A 69 -10.43 -1.33 -14.70
CA GLY A 69 -11.43 -0.41 -15.28
C GLY A 69 -11.18 1.06 -14.93
N PRO A 70 -9.99 1.63 -15.19
CA PRO A 70 -9.71 3.03 -14.92
C PRO A 70 -10.63 3.95 -15.73
N ARG A 71 -11.04 5.06 -15.12
CA ARG A 71 -11.73 6.13 -15.84
C ARG A 71 -10.75 6.84 -16.79
N PRO A 72 -11.23 7.50 -17.87
CA PRO A 72 -10.36 8.14 -18.86
C PRO A 72 -9.32 9.10 -18.29
N TYR A 73 -9.67 9.84 -17.24
CA TYR A 73 -8.75 10.80 -16.61
C TYR A 73 -7.50 10.15 -15.97
N ALA A 74 -7.54 8.86 -15.64
CA ALA A 74 -6.37 8.12 -15.16
C ALA A 74 -5.52 7.56 -16.32
N LEU A 75 -6.09 7.48 -17.53
CA LEU A 75 -5.40 7.03 -18.74
C LEU A 75 -4.72 8.18 -19.49
N ASP A 76 -5.29 9.37 -19.42
CA ASP A 76 -4.78 10.57 -20.09
C ASP A 76 -3.90 11.46 -19.17
N GLY A 77 -3.62 11.00 -17.95
CA GLY A 77 -2.69 11.65 -17.02
C GLY A 77 -3.28 12.84 -16.25
N ARG A 78 -4.57 13.15 -16.38
CA ARG A 78 -5.24 14.18 -15.55
C ARG A 78 -5.32 13.81 -14.07
N TRP A 79 -5.18 12.52 -13.75
CA TRP A 79 -5.04 12.01 -12.41
C TRP A 79 -3.83 11.09 -12.33
N SER A 80 -3.09 11.22 -11.24
CA SER A 80 -2.04 10.30 -10.82
C SER A 80 -2.37 9.82 -9.41
N PRO A 81 -1.94 8.61 -9.03
CA PRO A 81 -2.08 8.16 -7.66
C PRO A 81 -1.34 9.11 -6.70
N PRO A 82 -1.82 9.24 -5.45
CA PRO A 82 -1.07 9.94 -4.41
C PRO A 82 0.35 9.36 -4.28
N PRO A 83 1.37 10.22 -4.10
CA PRO A 83 2.72 9.74 -3.91
C PRO A 83 2.87 9.02 -2.56
N VAL A 84 3.82 8.08 -2.50
CA VAL A 84 4.22 7.48 -1.23
C VAL A 84 5.00 8.52 -0.43
N HIS A 85 4.56 8.79 0.79
CA HIS A 85 5.27 9.66 1.71
C HIS A 85 5.99 8.82 2.77
N LYS A 86 7.25 9.18 3.04
CA LYS A 86 7.93 8.66 4.22
C LYS A 86 7.15 9.14 5.44
N ALA A 87 6.66 8.21 6.26
CA ALA A 87 6.04 8.57 7.52
C ALA A 87 7.07 9.35 8.35
N THR A 88 6.70 10.56 8.76
CA THR A 88 7.47 11.25 9.78
C THR A 88 7.27 10.43 11.04
N SER A 89 8.35 9.97 11.67
CA SER A 89 8.27 9.25 12.94
C SER A 89 7.43 10.08 13.90
N ILE A 90 6.22 9.62 14.19
CA ILE A 90 5.49 10.09 15.37
C ILE A 90 6.37 9.61 16.52
N GLY A 91 6.89 10.56 17.30
CA GLY A 91 7.92 10.31 18.30
C GLY A 91 7.62 9.11 19.20
N ALA A 92 8.72 8.49 19.65
CA ALA A 92 8.75 7.42 20.63
C ALA A 92 7.92 7.71 21.88
#